data_AF-A0A1J6XTY3-F1
#
_entry.id   AF-A0A1J6XTY3-F1
#
_cell.length_a   1.000
_cell.length_b   1.000
_cell.length_c   1.000
_cell.angle_alpha   90.00
_cell.angle_beta   90.00
_cell.angle_gamma   90.00
#
_symmetry.space_group_name_H-M   'P 1'
#
loop_
_entity.id
_entity.type
_entity.pdbx_description
1 polymer ?
#
loop_
_entity_poly.entity_id
_entity_poly.type
_entity_poly.pdbx_seq_one_letter_code
_entity_poly.pdbx_strand_id
1 'polypeptide(L)'
;MTAETLFDLAEFEREAVAATAWDGAPLAYTTSYYSPAELDAAFDRYRAEFGGFGCIPRSHMWHRNSYNQGERAATADGHELHMFYADAWCKEADHDHSADPLPGGGRYQAVCPGCAWHVISERENDAVEAWHDHALPGWRSLPIMPRPAAAATDEKKARAAAAKWCAANYPAEWQRPGSPVRTIRGPHGGRHVESRSPFGGYDLAAD
;
A
#
# COMPACT_ATOMS: atom_id res chain seq x y z
N MET A 1 -12.64 44.05 20.21
CA MET A 1 -11.52 43.37 20.90
C MET A 1 -11.99 41.98 21.26
N THR A 2 -11.82 41.04 20.34
CA THR A 2 -12.09 39.62 20.55
C THR A 2 -10.87 39.03 21.26
N ALA A 3 -11.08 38.40 22.40
CA ALA A 3 -10.03 37.83 23.24
C ALA A 3 -9.17 36.86 22.42
N GLU A 4 -7.88 37.15 22.32
CA GLU A 4 -6.84 36.19 21.92
C GLU A 4 -6.83 35.07 22.96
N THR A 5 -7.11 33.84 22.54
CA THR A 5 -6.90 32.65 23.34
C THR A 5 -5.38 32.46 23.52
N LEU A 6 -4.87 32.88 24.67
CA LEU A 6 -3.44 32.96 25.01
C LEU A 6 -2.73 31.59 25.21
N PHE A 7 -3.41 30.47 25.00
CA PHE A 7 -2.83 29.12 25.11
C PHE A 7 -3.49 28.18 24.08
N ASP A 8 -2.69 27.62 23.16
CA ASP A 8 -3.12 26.53 22.29
C ASP A 8 -3.01 25.21 23.06
N LEU A 9 -4.15 24.72 23.58
CA LEU A 9 -4.19 23.43 24.29
C LEU A 9 -3.69 22.27 23.42
N ALA A 10 -3.87 22.35 22.10
CA ALA A 10 -3.39 21.32 21.20
C ALA A 10 -1.85 21.35 21.07
N GLU A 11 -1.20 22.50 21.30
CA GLU A 11 0.26 22.61 21.34
C GLU A 11 0.83 21.91 22.58
N PHE A 12 0.26 22.15 23.75
CA PHE A 12 0.67 21.45 24.98
C PHE A 12 0.46 19.93 24.90
N GLU A 13 -0.64 19.47 24.29
CA GLU A 13 -0.88 18.04 24.06
C GLU A 13 0.22 17.42 23.16
N ARG A 14 0.63 18.14 22.10
CA ARG A 14 1.72 17.72 21.22
C ARG A 14 3.07 17.68 21.94
N GLU A 15 3.40 18.70 22.73
CA GLU A 15 4.63 18.74 23.53
C GLU A 15 4.71 17.60 24.55
N ALA A 16 3.60 17.26 25.19
CA ALA A 16 3.53 16.14 26.13
C ALA A 16 3.77 14.78 25.43
N VAL A 17 3.26 14.61 24.21
CA VAL A 17 3.55 13.44 23.38
C VAL A 17 5.04 13.40 23.04
N ALA A 18 5.61 14.51 22.55
CA ALA A 18 7.04 14.62 22.20
C ALA A 18 7.96 14.23 23.37
N ALA A 19 7.61 14.63 24.60
CA ALA A 19 8.36 14.32 25.81
C ALA A 19 8.31 12.83 26.20
N THR A 20 7.37 12.06 25.66
CA THR A 20 7.29 10.61 25.89
C THR A 20 8.31 9.89 25.01
N ALA A 21 9.20 9.11 25.63
CA ALA A 21 10.20 8.32 24.92
C ALA A 21 9.56 7.39 23.87
N TRP A 22 10.22 7.28 22.71
CA TRP A 22 9.79 6.44 21.59
C TRP A 22 10.90 5.42 21.26
N ASP A 23 10.53 4.15 21.21
CA ASP A 23 11.41 3.01 20.94
C ASP A 23 10.95 2.16 19.73
N GLY A 24 9.93 2.63 19.00
CA GLY A 24 9.41 1.96 17.80
C GLY A 24 10.15 2.31 16.51
N ALA A 25 9.49 2.09 15.36
CA ALA A 25 10.08 2.41 14.06
C ALA A 25 10.43 3.91 13.94
N PRO A 26 11.46 4.28 13.15
CA PRO A 26 11.90 5.67 13.01
C PRO A 26 10.76 6.61 12.65
N LEU A 27 10.73 7.79 13.27
CA LEU A 27 9.81 8.88 12.91
C LEU A 27 10.31 9.66 11.67
N ALA A 28 10.80 8.92 10.67
CA ALA A 28 11.37 9.43 9.42
C ALA A 28 11.30 8.34 8.34
N TYR A 29 11.70 8.68 7.10
CA TYR A 29 11.88 7.69 6.05
C TYR A 29 12.91 6.63 6.45
N THR A 30 12.62 5.36 6.16
CA THR A 30 13.54 4.24 6.45
C THR A 30 13.47 3.19 5.35
N THR A 31 14.58 2.50 5.11
CA THR A 31 14.65 1.36 4.19
C THR A 31 14.79 0.03 4.91
N SER A 32 14.86 0.04 6.25
CA SER A 32 14.94 -1.18 7.05
C SER A 32 13.56 -1.83 7.18
N TYR A 33 13.54 -3.13 7.42
CA TYR A 33 12.29 -3.83 7.71
C TYR A 33 11.72 -3.41 9.06
N TYR A 34 10.43 -3.11 9.06
CA TYR A 34 9.58 -2.99 10.25
C TYR A 34 8.26 -3.68 9.95
N SER A 35 7.65 -4.26 10.97
CA SER A 35 6.32 -4.85 10.82
C SER A 35 5.29 -3.77 10.46
N PRO A 36 4.17 -4.14 9.81
CA PRO A 36 3.13 -3.17 9.49
C PRO A 36 2.60 -2.42 10.71
N ALA A 37 2.51 -3.09 11.87
CA ALA A 37 2.03 -2.48 13.11
C ALA A 37 3.02 -1.43 13.66
N GLU A 38 4.33 -1.67 13.54
CA GLU A 38 5.35 -0.69 13.93
C GLU A 38 5.33 0.54 13.03
N LEU A 39 5.14 0.35 11.72
CA LEU A 39 5.02 1.47 10.77
C LEU A 39 3.75 2.29 11.01
N ASP A 40 2.61 1.62 11.23
CA ASP A 40 1.34 2.28 11.57
C ASP A 40 1.49 3.08 12.88
N ALA A 41 2.08 2.47 13.92
CA ALA A 41 2.29 3.12 15.22
C ALA A 41 3.25 4.32 15.11
N ALA A 42 4.31 4.23 14.30
CA ALA A 42 5.23 5.34 14.08
C ALA A 42 4.53 6.52 13.39
N PHE A 43 3.70 6.26 12.39
CA PHE A 43 2.97 7.32 11.70
C PHE A 43 1.90 7.97 12.60
N ASP A 44 1.21 7.17 13.41
CA ASP A 44 0.28 7.68 14.42
C ASP A 44 1.00 8.53 15.47
N ARG A 45 2.19 8.09 15.91
CA ARG A 45 3.06 8.88 16.81
C ARG A 45 3.44 10.22 16.19
N TYR A 46 3.91 10.23 14.94
CA TYR A 46 4.25 11.47 14.24
C TYR A 46 3.06 12.43 14.17
N ARG A 47 1.87 11.92 13.82
CA ARG A 47 0.66 12.74 13.74
C ARG A 47 0.23 13.30 15.09
N ALA A 48 0.43 12.55 16.16
CA ALA A 48 0.17 13.01 17.52
C ALA A 48 1.14 14.11 17.97
N GLU A 49 2.38 14.10 17.48
CA GLU A 49 3.43 15.05 17.84
C GLU A 49 3.42 16.33 16.98
N PHE A 50 3.18 16.19 15.67
CA PHE A 50 3.30 17.30 14.70
C PHE A 50 1.99 17.69 14.03
N GLY A 51 0.90 16.99 14.35
CA GLY A 51 -0.41 17.19 13.73
C GLY A 51 -0.60 16.43 12.40
N GLY A 52 -1.85 16.36 11.95
CA GLY A 52 -2.23 15.61 10.74
C GLY A 52 -2.18 16.41 9.43
N PHE A 53 -2.21 17.74 9.48
CA PHE A 53 -2.20 18.55 8.26
C PHE A 53 -0.80 18.59 7.65
N GLY A 54 -0.67 18.21 6.37
CA GLY A 54 0.63 18.18 5.69
C GLY A 54 1.59 17.09 6.19
N CYS A 55 1.16 16.19 7.09
CA CYS A 55 2.06 15.20 7.70
C CYS A 55 2.71 14.24 6.70
N ILE A 56 2.05 13.92 5.58
CA ILE A 56 2.59 13.01 4.55
C ILE A 56 3.85 13.59 3.90
N PRO A 57 3.80 14.75 3.20
CA PRO A 57 4.98 15.32 2.57
C PRO A 57 6.02 15.86 3.55
N ARG A 58 5.67 16.09 4.82
CA ARG A 58 6.63 16.57 5.84
C ARG A 58 7.31 15.44 6.62
N SER A 59 6.62 14.36 6.93
CA SER A 59 7.23 13.24 7.68
C SER A 59 8.15 12.39 6.80
N HIS A 60 7.84 12.29 5.50
CA HIS A 60 8.44 11.31 4.58
C HIS A 60 8.30 9.84 5.05
N MET A 61 7.46 9.60 6.06
CA MET A 61 7.30 8.29 6.68
C MET A 61 6.43 7.38 5.83
N TRP A 62 6.62 6.08 6.02
CA TRP A 62 5.70 5.08 5.51
C TRP A 62 4.34 5.23 6.16
N HIS A 63 3.30 5.33 5.35
CA HIS A 63 1.92 5.34 5.80
C HIS A 63 1.01 4.56 4.83
N ARG A 64 -0.17 4.17 5.31
CA ARG A 64 -1.16 3.56 4.44
C ARG A 64 -1.80 4.62 3.54
N ASN A 65 -1.91 4.32 2.25
CA ASN A 65 -2.69 5.16 1.35
C ASN A 65 -4.19 4.99 1.62
N SER A 66 -4.99 6.04 1.46
CA SER A 66 -6.45 6.01 1.71
C SER A 66 -7.19 4.98 0.86
N TYR A 67 -6.65 4.65 -0.32
CA TYR A 67 -7.19 3.63 -1.23
C TYR A 67 -6.81 2.19 -0.85
N ASN A 68 -5.87 1.99 0.06
CA ASN A 68 -5.32 0.69 0.48
C ASN A 68 -5.80 0.30 1.90
N GLN A 69 -6.99 0.76 2.29
CA GLN A 69 -7.62 0.47 3.58
C GLN A 69 -8.61 -0.72 3.52
N GLY A 70 -8.67 -1.44 2.39
CA GLY A 70 -9.57 -2.58 2.18
C GLY A 70 -9.11 -3.86 2.89
N GLU A 71 -9.83 -4.96 2.61
CA GLU A 71 -9.39 -6.31 2.99
C GLU A 71 -8.05 -6.60 2.29
N ARG A 72 -7.02 -6.89 3.10
CA ARG A 72 -5.67 -7.17 2.63
C ARG A 72 -5.68 -8.44 1.79
N ALA A 73 -4.99 -8.45 0.67
CA ALA A 73 -4.73 -9.71 -0.02
C ALA A 73 -3.95 -10.64 0.91
N ALA A 74 -4.54 -11.82 1.13
CA ALA A 74 -3.97 -12.87 1.94
C ALA A 74 -4.09 -14.19 1.18
N THR A 75 -3.08 -15.04 1.34
CA THR A 75 -3.07 -16.39 0.79
C THR A 75 -3.42 -17.41 1.88
N ALA A 76 -3.91 -18.58 1.49
CA ALA A 76 -4.28 -19.64 2.43
C ALA A 76 -3.09 -20.17 3.26
N ASP A 77 -1.87 -20.00 2.76
CA ASP A 77 -0.60 -20.38 3.37
C ASP A 77 0.00 -19.28 4.27
N GLY A 78 -0.74 -18.18 4.50
CA GLY A 78 -0.40 -17.18 5.53
C GLY A 78 0.45 -16.01 5.04
N HIS A 79 0.62 -15.83 3.72
CA HIS A 79 1.18 -14.59 3.19
C HIS A 79 0.12 -13.50 3.22
N GLU A 80 0.51 -12.29 3.63
CA GLU A 80 -0.32 -11.09 3.61
C GLU A 80 0.40 -9.98 2.83
N LEU A 81 -0.34 -9.18 2.08
CA LEU A 81 0.17 -7.99 1.41
C LEU A 81 -0.22 -6.74 2.18
N HIS A 82 0.76 -6.06 2.75
CA HIS A 82 0.58 -4.72 3.31
C HIS A 82 1.30 -3.69 2.44
N MET A 83 0.53 -2.76 1.87
CA MET A 83 1.04 -1.69 1.03
C MET A 83 1.15 -0.37 1.79
N PHE A 84 2.35 0.20 1.77
CA PHE A 84 2.67 1.52 2.30
C PHE A 84 3.16 2.45 1.20
N TYR A 85 2.96 3.74 1.40
CA TYR A 85 3.46 4.81 0.57
C TYR A 85 4.27 5.78 1.43
N ALA A 86 5.32 6.35 0.84
CA ALA A 86 6.06 7.47 1.41
C ALA A 86 6.28 8.51 0.31
N ASP A 87 6.05 9.78 0.65
CA ASP A 87 6.41 10.91 -0.22
C ASP A 87 7.85 11.33 0.08
N ALA A 88 8.78 10.98 -0.80
CA ALA A 88 10.19 11.35 -0.68
C ALA A 88 10.53 12.60 -1.53
N TRP A 89 9.54 13.32 -2.09
CA TRP A 89 9.73 14.63 -2.70
C TRP A 89 9.67 15.74 -1.66
N CYS A 90 10.72 15.89 -0.85
CA CYS A 90 10.81 17.04 0.04
C CYS A 90 10.95 18.35 -0.75
N LYS A 91 10.10 19.32 -0.42
CA LYS A 91 10.14 20.70 -0.92
C LYS A 91 10.14 21.74 0.20
N GLU A 92 10.25 21.28 1.43
CA GLU A 92 10.16 22.11 2.63
C GLU A 92 11.52 22.78 2.86
N ALA A 93 11.53 24.12 2.97
CA ALA A 93 12.76 24.89 3.09
C ALA A 93 13.45 24.71 4.45
N ASP A 94 12.72 24.23 5.45
CA ASP A 94 13.18 23.98 6.81
C ASP A 94 13.70 22.56 7.03
N HIS A 95 13.68 21.69 6.02
CA HIS A 95 14.28 20.37 6.09
C HIS A 95 15.69 20.36 5.49
N ASP A 96 16.63 19.73 6.20
CA ASP A 96 17.98 19.45 5.70
C ASP A 96 18.16 17.95 5.49
N HIS A 97 18.38 17.55 4.23
CA HIS A 97 18.62 16.18 3.81
C HIS A 97 20.05 15.98 3.28
N SER A 98 20.98 16.86 3.63
CA SER A 98 22.37 16.78 3.17
C SER A 98 23.13 15.59 3.80
N ALA A 99 22.88 15.30 5.07
CA ALA A 99 23.48 14.17 5.78
C ALA A 99 22.81 12.83 5.43
N ASP A 100 21.49 12.82 5.30
CA ASP A 100 20.68 11.65 4.98
C ASP A 100 19.73 11.95 3.80
N PRO A 101 20.21 11.79 2.55
CA PRO A 101 19.42 12.13 1.37
C PRO A 101 18.19 11.24 1.21
N LEU A 102 17.04 11.86 0.92
CA LEU A 102 15.84 11.15 0.49
C LEU A 102 16.01 10.61 -0.94
N PRO A 103 15.41 9.45 -1.26
CA PRO A 103 15.52 8.87 -2.59
C PRO A 103 14.74 9.64 -3.67
N GLY A 104 14.00 10.69 -3.30
CA GLY A 104 13.09 11.40 -4.20
C GLY A 104 11.85 10.58 -4.57
N GLY A 105 10.83 11.21 -5.15
CA GLY A 105 9.69 10.50 -5.74
C GLY A 105 8.66 10.00 -4.74
N GLY A 106 7.59 9.43 -5.28
CA GLY A 106 6.76 8.51 -4.53
C GLY A 106 7.50 7.19 -4.33
N ARG A 107 7.41 6.62 -3.13
CA ARG A 107 7.95 5.31 -2.81
C ARG A 107 6.82 4.41 -2.35
N TYR A 108 6.84 3.16 -2.81
CA TYR A 108 5.86 2.14 -2.45
C TYR A 108 6.58 0.98 -1.79
N GLN A 109 6.08 0.56 -0.64
CA GLN A 109 6.62 -0.60 0.07
C GLN A 109 5.54 -1.67 0.20
N ALA A 110 5.83 -2.88 -0.26
CA ALA A 110 5.05 -4.07 0.06
C ALA A 110 5.71 -4.81 1.21
N VAL A 111 4.93 -5.25 2.19
CA VAL A 111 5.39 -5.98 3.38
C VAL A 111 4.58 -7.26 3.54
N CYS A 112 5.27 -8.39 3.71
CA CYS A 112 4.70 -9.66 4.14
C CYS A 112 5.19 -9.96 5.57
N PRO A 113 4.37 -9.69 6.61
CA PRO A 113 4.80 -9.78 7.99
C PRO A 113 5.16 -11.21 8.41
N GLY A 114 4.41 -12.21 7.95
CA GLY A 114 4.67 -13.62 8.28
C GLY A 114 6.03 -14.13 7.80
N CYS A 115 6.63 -13.45 6.81
CA CYS A 115 7.93 -13.82 6.25
C CYS A 115 9.05 -12.85 6.64
N ALA A 116 8.75 -11.80 7.41
CA ALA A 116 9.64 -10.64 7.60
C ALA A 116 10.22 -10.12 6.27
N TRP A 117 9.40 -10.15 5.21
CA TRP A 117 9.79 -9.78 3.86
C TRP A 117 9.22 -8.42 3.51
N HIS A 118 10.03 -7.60 2.82
CA HIS A 118 9.56 -6.38 2.21
C HIS A 118 10.29 -6.08 0.90
N VAL A 119 9.70 -5.21 0.09
CA VAL A 119 10.33 -4.61 -1.08
C VAL A 119 9.92 -3.15 -1.18
N ILE A 120 10.86 -2.31 -1.58
CA ILE A 120 10.63 -0.89 -1.87
C ILE A 120 10.78 -0.68 -3.37
N SER A 121 9.85 0.06 -3.97
CA SER A 121 9.83 0.36 -5.40
C SER A 121 9.39 1.80 -5.66
N GLU A 122 9.65 2.27 -6.89
CA GLU A 122 9.19 3.59 -7.34
C GLU A 122 7.75 3.56 -7.89
N ARG A 123 7.22 2.37 -8.17
CA ARG A 123 5.90 2.16 -8.77
C ARG A 123 5.11 1.15 -7.96
N GLU A 124 3.87 1.50 -7.62
CA GLU A 124 2.95 0.62 -6.88
C GLU A 124 2.83 -0.79 -7.49
N ASN A 125 2.68 -0.86 -8.82
CA ASN A 125 2.55 -2.12 -9.54
C ASN A 125 3.76 -3.04 -9.33
N ASP A 126 4.98 -2.50 -9.32
CA ASP A 126 6.20 -3.30 -9.20
C ASP A 126 6.30 -3.93 -7.80
N ALA A 127 5.92 -3.18 -6.75
CA ALA A 127 5.82 -3.73 -5.39
C ALA A 127 4.75 -4.81 -5.27
N VAL A 128 3.57 -4.60 -5.87
CA VAL A 128 2.49 -5.60 -5.88
C VAL A 128 2.94 -6.87 -6.61
N GLU A 129 3.58 -6.73 -7.77
CA GLU A 129 4.10 -7.86 -8.53
C GLU A 129 5.19 -8.62 -7.80
N ALA A 130 6.13 -7.91 -7.17
CA ALA A 130 7.17 -8.53 -6.36
C ALA A 130 6.60 -9.31 -5.17
N TRP A 131 5.51 -8.83 -4.54
CA TRP A 131 4.81 -9.62 -3.53
C TRP A 131 4.16 -10.87 -4.12
N HIS A 132 3.56 -10.80 -5.31
CA HIS A 132 3.01 -11.99 -5.96
C HIS A 132 4.13 -12.97 -6.37
N ASP A 133 5.30 -12.49 -6.80
CA ASP A 133 6.47 -13.34 -7.06
C ASP A 133 6.96 -14.04 -5.79
N HIS A 134 6.84 -13.39 -4.63
CA HIS A 134 7.17 -13.95 -3.31
C HIS A 134 6.12 -14.95 -2.79
N ALA A 135 4.84 -14.57 -2.76
CA ALA A 135 3.76 -15.30 -2.09
C ALA A 135 3.04 -16.30 -3.00
N LEU A 136 3.12 -16.10 -4.32
CA LEU A 136 2.37 -16.88 -5.31
C LEU A 136 3.25 -17.26 -6.51
N PRO A 137 4.34 -18.03 -6.31
CA PRO A 137 5.21 -18.45 -7.41
C PRO A 137 4.42 -19.11 -8.55
N GLY A 138 4.67 -18.67 -9.79
CA GLY A 138 4.00 -19.17 -10.98
C GLY A 138 2.77 -18.36 -11.45
N TRP A 139 2.34 -17.35 -10.69
CA TRP A 139 1.21 -16.49 -11.07
C TRP A 139 1.38 -15.84 -12.46
N ARG A 140 2.62 -15.53 -12.86
CA ARG A 140 2.96 -14.94 -14.17
C ARG A 140 2.67 -15.86 -15.35
N SER A 141 2.53 -17.16 -15.12
CA SER A 141 2.18 -18.15 -16.15
C SER A 141 0.67 -18.34 -16.28
N LEU A 142 -0.13 -17.66 -15.44
CA LEU A 142 -1.58 -17.75 -15.52
C LEU A 142 -2.09 -17.21 -16.85
N PRO A 143 -3.11 -17.86 -17.45
CA PRO A 143 -3.78 -17.35 -18.62
C PRO A 143 -4.24 -15.91 -18.44
N ILE A 144 -4.07 -15.10 -19.49
CA ILE A 144 -4.46 -13.69 -19.47
C ILE A 144 -5.90 -13.58 -19.94
N MET A 145 -6.77 -13.07 -19.07
CA MET A 145 -8.17 -12.85 -19.38
C MET A 145 -8.29 -11.67 -20.35
N PRO A 146 -8.93 -11.85 -21.52
CA PRO A 146 -9.28 -10.72 -22.36
C PRO A 146 -10.23 -9.80 -21.59
N ARG A 147 -10.14 -8.49 -21.83
CA ARG A 147 -10.99 -7.52 -21.15
C ARG A 147 -12.45 -7.98 -21.22
N PRO A 148 -13.13 -8.26 -20.09
CA PRO A 148 -14.50 -8.76 -20.15
C PRO A 148 -15.36 -7.71 -20.84
N ALA A 149 -16.14 -8.12 -21.85
CA ALA A 149 -17.01 -7.25 -22.64
C ALA A 149 -18.06 -6.49 -21.80
N ALA A 150 -18.23 -6.85 -20.52
CA ALA A 150 -19.06 -6.16 -19.52
C ALA A 150 -18.39 -4.92 -18.89
N ALA A 151 -17.24 -4.49 -19.39
CA ALA A 151 -16.50 -3.34 -18.88
C ALA A 151 -17.26 -2.02 -19.12
N ALA A 152 -18.21 -1.68 -18.24
CA ALA A 152 -18.33 -0.34 -17.64
C ALA A 152 -19.57 -0.15 -16.74
N THR A 153 -20.63 -0.95 -16.85
CA THR A 153 -21.94 -0.57 -16.23
C THR A 153 -22.47 -1.50 -15.13
N ASP A 154 -21.99 -2.73 -15.02
CA ASP A 154 -22.49 -3.70 -14.01
C ASP A 154 -21.35 -4.56 -13.44
N GLU A 155 -20.87 -4.17 -12.26
CA GLU A 155 -19.77 -4.83 -11.54
C GLU A 155 -20.07 -6.30 -11.22
N LYS A 156 -21.32 -6.62 -10.86
CA LYS A 156 -21.72 -7.99 -10.50
C LYS A 156 -21.61 -8.91 -11.73
N LYS A 157 -22.05 -8.43 -12.89
CA LYS A 157 -21.91 -9.18 -14.15
C LYS A 157 -20.46 -9.33 -14.57
N ALA A 158 -19.65 -8.29 -14.41
CA ALA A 158 -18.22 -8.35 -14.71
C ALA A 158 -17.51 -9.43 -13.85
N ARG A 159 -17.80 -9.46 -12.54
CA ARG A 159 -17.25 -10.47 -11.62
C ARG A 159 -17.72 -11.89 -11.97
N ALA A 160 -18.99 -12.07 -12.32
CA ALA A 160 -19.52 -13.37 -12.74
C ALA A 160 -18.89 -13.86 -14.06
N ALA A 161 -18.68 -12.97 -15.03
CA ALA A 161 -18.00 -13.29 -16.28
C ALA A 161 -16.53 -13.68 -16.05
N ALA A 162 -15.83 -12.94 -15.18
CA ALA A 162 -14.46 -13.26 -14.78
C ALA A 162 -14.37 -14.63 -14.10
N ALA A 163 -15.28 -14.92 -13.15
CA ALA A 163 -15.33 -16.22 -12.48
C ALA A 163 -15.56 -17.37 -13.47
N LYS A 164 -16.52 -17.22 -14.41
CA LYS A 164 -16.78 -18.22 -15.44
C LYS A 164 -15.57 -18.45 -16.35
N TRP A 165 -14.88 -17.38 -16.74
CA TRP A 165 -13.69 -17.49 -17.57
C TRP A 165 -12.55 -18.19 -16.82
N CYS A 166 -12.30 -17.83 -15.56
CA CYS A 166 -11.28 -18.48 -14.73
C CYS A 166 -11.60 -19.98 -14.55
N ALA A 167 -12.85 -20.35 -14.27
CA ALA A 167 -13.25 -21.75 -14.12
C ALA A 167 -12.94 -22.61 -15.36
N ALA A 168 -12.97 -22.02 -16.56
CA ALA A 168 -12.71 -22.71 -17.82
C ALA A 168 -11.23 -22.70 -18.24
N ASN A 169 -10.42 -21.76 -17.74
CA ASN A 169 -9.05 -21.53 -18.25
C ASN A 169 -7.96 -21.68 -17.19
N TYR A 170 -8.25 -21.47 -15.89
CA TYR A 170 -7.24 -21.55 -14.84
C TYR A 170 -6.96 -22.99 -14.43
N PRO A 171 -5.70 -23.35 -14.16
CA PRO A 171 -5.36 -24.61 -13.51
C PRO A 171 -6.10 -24.73 -12.16
N ALA A 172 -6.43 -25.96 -11.76
CA ALA A 172 -7.26 -26.23 -10.58
C ALA A 172 -6.64 -25.68 -9.28
N GLU A 173 -5.32 -25.74 -9.16
CA GLU A 173 -4.56 -25.24 -8.00
C GLU A 173 -4.60 -23.72 -7.83
N TRP A 174 -4.98 -22.98 -8.88
CA TRP A 174 -5.16 -21.52 -8.89
C TRP A 174 -6.62 -21.09 -8.73
N GLN A 175 -7.56 -22.04 -8.64
CA GLN A 175 -8.97 -21.74 -8.37
C GLN A 175 -9.24 -21.74 -6.86
N ARG A 176 -8.43 -20.99 -6.11
CA ARG A 176 -8.45 -20.93 -4.63
C ARG A 176 -8.50 -19.49 -4.11
N PRO A 177 -9.03 -19.23 -2.90
CA PRO A 177 -9.05 -17.89 -2.30
C PRO A 177 -7.68 -17.20 -2.33
N GLY A 178 -7.68 -15.90 -2.61
CA GLY A 178 -6.46 -15.08 -2.71
C GLY A 178 -5.76 -15.15 -4.07
N SER A 179 -6.14 -16.06 -4.97
CA SER A 179 -5.50 -16.17 -6.29
C SER A 179 -5.75 -14.90 -7.13
N PRO A 180 -4.73 -14.39 -7.84
CA PRO A 180 -4.89 -13.22 -8.69
C PRO A 180 -5.59 -13.61 -9.98
N VAL A 181 -6.09 -12.61 -10.69
CA VAL A 181 -6.43 -12.71 -12.11
C VAL A 181 -5.51 -11.78 -12.89
N ARG A 182 -5.17 -12.16 -14.12
CA ARG A 182 -4.43 -11.30 -15.05
C ARG A 182 -5.35 -10.86 -16.17
N THR A 183 -5.38 -9.56 -16.47
CA THR A 183 -6.30 -9.01 -17.47
C THR A 183 -5.59 -8.10 -18.46
N ILE A 184 -5.94 -8.25 -19.74
CA ILE A 184 -5.52 -7.29 -20.77
C ILE A 184 -6.20 -5.94 -20.48
N ARG A 185 -5.39 -4.88 -20.37
CA ARG A 185 -5.88 -3.51 -20.19
C ARG A 185 -5.84 -2.73 -21.50
N GLY A 186 -6.65 -1.68 -21.55
CA GLY A 186 -6.59 -0.70 -22.63
C GLY A 186 -5.50 0.35 -22.35
N PRO A 187 -5.35 1.38 -23.20
CA PRO A 187 -4.32 2.42 -23.04
C PRO A 187 -4.46 3.26 -21.76
N HIS A 188 -5.58 3.12 -21.04
CA HIS A 188 -5.84 3.77 -19.77
C HIS A 188 -6.24 2.72 -18.72
N GLY A 189 -5.76 2.91 -17.48
CA GLY A 189 -6.09 2.04 -16.35
C GLY A 189 -5.20 0.80 -16.21
N GLY A 190 -3.88 1.00 -16.20
CA GLY A 190 -2.88 -0.06 -15.97
C GLY A 190 -2.56 -0.35 -14.50
N ARG A 191 -3.27 0.26 -13.54
CA ARG A 191 -3.05 0.02 -12.11
C ARG A 191 -3.58 -1.37 -11.73
N HIS A 192 -2.80 -2.10 -10.92
CA HIS A 192 -3.24 -3.35 -10.28
C HIS A 192 -4.30 -3.05 -9.22
N VAL A 193 -5.36 -3.84 -9.14
CA VAL A 193 -6.49 -3.55 -8.25
C VAL A 193 -6.74 -4.70 -7.30
N GLU A 194 -6.62 -4.42 -6.01
CA GLU A 194 -6.92 -5.35 -4.93
C GLU A 194 -8.39 -5.78 -4.94
N SER A 195 -8.67 -7.00 -4.47
CA SER A 195 -10.00 -7.60 -4.33
C SER A 195 -10.84 -7.71 -5.61
N ARG A 196 -10.28 -7.43 -6.79
CA ARG A 196 -10.97 -7.51 -8.09
C ARG A 196 -10.88 -8.88 -8.75
N SER A 197 -10.02 -9.78 -8.26
CA SER A 197 -10.09 -11.18 -8.66
C SER A 197 -11.41 -11.82 -8.19
N PRO A 198 -12.03 -12.71 -9.00
CA PRO A 198 -13.18 -13.48 -8.54
C PRO A 198 -12.86 -14.33 -7.28
N PHE A 199 -11.58 -14.63 -7.04
CA PHE A 199 -11.09 -15.37 -5.87
C PHE A 199 -10.73 -14.49 -4.67
N GLY A 200 -10.98 -13.17 -4.73
CA GLY A 200 -10.67 -12.22 -3.66
C GLY A 200 -9.24 -11.66 -3.66
N GLY A 201 -8.36 -12.16 -4.55
CA GLY A 201 -7.03 -11.59 -4.78
C GLY A 201 -7.03 -10.36 -5.71
N TYR A 202 -5.87 -10.05 -6.28
CA TYR A 202 -5.68 -8.91 -7.18
C TYR A 202 -6.17 -9.16 -8.61
N ASP A 203 -6.65 -8.12 -9.27
CA ASP A 203 -6.70 -8.03 -10.73
C ASP A 203 -5.45 -7.29 -11.23
N LEU A 204 -4.52 -8.06 -11.76
CA LEU A 204 -3.21 -7.62 -12.25
C LEU A 204 -3.33 -7.28 -13.74
N ALA A 205 -2.98 -6.05 -14.08
CA ALA A 205 -2.86 -5.63 -15.46
C ALA A 205 -1.76 -6.44 -16.14
N ALA A 206 -2.09 -7.10 -17.24
CA ALA A 206 -1.14 -7.71 -18.15
C ALA A 206 -1.13 -6.85 -19.42
N ASP A 207 0.01 -6.24 -19.70
CA ASP A 207 0.25 -5.47 -20.93
C ASP A 207 0.19 -6.38 -22.17
#